data_AF-A0A7K2L3A5-F1
#
_entry.id   AF-A0A7K2L3A5-F1
#
_cell.length_a   1.000
_cell.length_b   1.000
_cell.length_c   1.000
_cell.angle_alpha   90.00
_cell.angle_beta   90.00
_cell.angle_gamma   90.00
#
_symmetry.space_group_name_H-M   'P 1'
#
loop_
_entity.id
_entity.type
_entity.pdbx_description
1 polymer ?
#
loop_
_entity_poly.entity_id
_entity_poly.type
_entity_poly.pdbx_seq_one_letter_code
_entity_poly.pdbx_strand_id
1 'polypeptide(L)'
;PLVETGVLAAPPARGAAGVSAVLEQLTERVDLLQMAVRAGAADALPPGLDGARQLLLVHDFPHGFDDRAVTRLRYLADEGPSVGVHLLMVADRADASAYGPLLDPLWRSLLRLTPVADDHLADPWVGHAWSYEPPMPPRGSGVLRQVLGQVAAARRGGRY
;
A
#
# COMPACT_ATOMS: atom_id res chain seq x y z
N PRO A 1 10.91 -3.66 14.37
CA PRO A 1 11.83 -3.71 13.21
C PRO A 1 11.59 -2.61 12.17
N LEU A 2 10.41 -2.51 11.52
CA LEU A 2 10.19 -1.54 10.41
C LEU A 2 10.40 -0.07 10.79
N VAL A 3 9.93 0.33 11.98
CA VAL A 3 10.15 1.67 12.55
C VAL A 3 11.61 1.84 12.98
N GLU A 4 12.13 0.88 13.73
CA GLU A 4 13.49 0.92 14.31
C GLU A 4 14.59 1.04 13.24
N THR A 5 14.42 0.37 12.10
CA THR A 5 15.39 0.44 10.99
C THR A 5 15.17 1.64 10.09
N GLY A 6 14.12 2.44 10.30
CA GLY A 6 13.79 3.61 9.50
C GLY A 6 13.37 3.29 8.06
N VAL A 7 12.81 2.09 7.83
CA VAL A 7 12.26 1.70 6.52
C VAL A 7 10.92 2.41 6.28
N LEU A 8 10.10 2.53 7.32
CA LEU A 8 8.91 3.37 7.25
C LEU A 8 9.31 4.85 7.10
N ALA A 9 8.54 5.59 6.30
CA ALA A 9 8.76 7.03 6.11
C ALA A 9 8.39 7.83 7.37
N ALA A 10 7.40 7.34 8.14
CA ALA A 10 6.91 7.92 9.37
C ALA A 10 6.39 6.78 10.29
N PRO A 11 6.13 7.03 11.58
CA PRO A 11 5.43 6.07 12.43
C PRO A 11 4.10 5.62 11.81
N PRO A 12 3.66 4.36 12.02
CA PRO A 12 2.38 3.91 11.50
C PRO A 12 1.24 4.81 11.98
N ALA A 13 0.39 5.23 11.05
CA ALA A 13 -0.85 5.92 11.39
C ALA A 13 -1.75 5.01 12.24
N ARG A 14 -2.42 5.61 13.23
CA ARG A 14 -3.31 4.91 14.15
C ARG A 14 -4.60 5.70 14.32
N GLY A 15 -5.71 4.95 14.44
CA GLY A 15 -7.05 5.52 14.59
C GLY A 15 -7.50 6.33 13.37
N ALA A 16 -8.74 6.80 13.42
CA ALA A 16 -9.39 7.48 12.30
C ALA A 16 -8.65 8.74 11.83
N ALA A 17 -8.20 9.58 12.77
CA ALA A 17 -7.48 10.81 12.43
C ALA A 17 -6.14 10.53 11.72
N GLY A 18 -5.38 9.54 12.19
CA GLY A 18 -4.10 9.18 11.58
C GLY A 18 -4.28 8.59 10.19
N VAL A 19 -5.27 7.70 10.02
CA VAL A 19 -5.62 7.11 8.73
C VAL A 19 -6.01 8.22 7.74
N SER A 20 -6.95 9.09 8.13
CA SER A 20 -7.41 10.20 7.30
C SER A 20 -6.27 11.14 6.88
N ALA A 21 -5.36 11.47 7.79
CA ALA A 21 -4.20 12.33 7.48
C ALA A 21 -3.26 11.70 6.45
N VAL A 22 -2.94 10.40 6.58
CA VAL A 22 -2.08 9.69 5.62
C VAL A 22 -2.75 9.59 4.26
N LEU A 23 -4.04 9.24 4.21
CA LEU A 23 -4.77 9.14 2.95
C LEU A 23 -4.89 10.49 2.26
N GLU A 24 -5.12 11.57 3.02
CA GLU A 24 -5.16 12.93 2.48
C GLU A 24 -3.82 13.35 1.87
N GLN A 25 -2.71 13.14 2.59
CA GLN A 25 -1.38 13.44 2.09
C GLN A 25 -1.05 12.65 0.81
N LEU A 26 -1.45 11.37 0.75
CA LEU A 26 -1.23 10.55 -0.43
C LEU A 26 -2.12 10.97 -1.60
N THR A 27 -3.37 11.35 -1.35
CA THR A 27 -4.28 11.88 -2.37
C THR A 27 -3.72 13.15 -2.99
N GLU A 28 -3.27 14.12 -2.16
CA GLU A 28 -2.64 15.36 -2.63
C GLU A 28 -1.41 15.07 -3.49
N ARG A 29 -0.56 14.14 -3.05
CA ARG A 29 0.61 13.69 -3.83
C ARG A 29 0.20 13.13 -5.20
N VAL A 30 -0.81 12.26 -5.25
CA VAL A 30 -1.28 11.66 -6.50
C VAL A 30 -1.80 12.73 -7.44
N ASP A 31 -2.61 13.66 -6.94
CA ASP A 31 -3.17 14.77 -7.72
C ASP A 31 -2.06 15.63 -8.35
N LEU A 32 -1.08 16.04 -7.54
CA LEU A 32 0.04 16.86 -8.01
C LEU A 32 0.91 16.14 -9.05
N LEU A 33 1.23 14.86 -8.82
CA LEU A 33 2.00 14.07 -9.78
C LEU A 33 1.23 13.85 -11.08
N GLN A 34 -0.07 13.58 -11.01
CA GLN A 34 -0.90 13.46 -12.21
C GLN A 34 -0.95 14.76 -13.00
N MET A 35 -1.11 15.90 -12.32
CA MET A 35 -1.07 17.20 -12.97
C MET A 35 0.27 17.44 -13.68
N ALA A 36 1.39 17.13 -13.02
CA ALA A 36 2.72 17.27 -13.59
C ALA A 36 2.91 16.36 -14.82
N VAL A 37 2.48 15.09 -14.73
CA VAL A 37 2.54 14.14 -15.86
C VAL A 37 1.69 14.62 -17.03
N ARG A 38 0.45 15.04 -16.78
CA ARG A 38 -0.46 15.55 -17.82
C ARG A 38 0.06 16.83 -18.48
N ALA A 39 0.74 17.69 -17.72
CA ALA A 39 1.35 18.92 -18.22
C ALA A 39 2.73 18.71 -18.88
N GLY A 40 3.29 17.49 -18.85
CA GLY A 40 4.65 17.22 -19.32
C GLY A 40 5.75 17.87 -18.47
N ALA A 41 5.44 18.21 -17.21
CA ALA A 41 6.30 18.96 -16.29
C ALA A 41 6.76 18.11 -15.10
N ALA A 42 7.07 16.83 -15.35
CA ALA A 42 7.47 15.87 -14.31
C ALA A 42 8.82 16.21 -13.64
N ASP A 43 9.61 17.10 -14.24
CA ASP A 43 10.85 17.67 -13.74
C ASP A 43 10.64 18.95 -12.90
N ALA A 44 9.44 19.55 -12.94
CA ALA A 44 9.08 20.77 -12.22
C ALA A 44 8.17 20.49 -11.01
N LEU A 45 8.43 19.41 -10.28
CA LEU A 45 7.66 19.06 -9.09
C LEU A 45 7.88 20.06 -7.95
N PRO A 46 6.84 20.34 -7.12
CA PRO A 46 7.00 21.15 -5.92
C PRO A 46 8.10 20.61 -4.99
N PRO A 47 8.81 21.49 -4.26
CA PRO A 47 9.79 21.06 -3.27
C PRO A 47 9.21 20.05 -2.28
N GLY A 48 9.91 18.94 -2.05
CA GLY A 48 9.45 17.86 -1.18
C GLY A 48 8.62 16.77 -1.86
N LEU A 49 8.26 16.96 -3.14
CA LEU A 49 7.67 15.93 -3.97
C LEU A 49 8.75 15.30 -4.87
N ASP A 50 8.79 13.97 -4.92
CA ASP A 50 9.74 13.20 -5.71
C ASP A 50 9.02 12.16 -6.57
N GLY A 51 9.70 11.61 -7.58
CA GLY A 51 9.18 10.49 -8.38
C GLY A 51 9.30 9.13 -7.69
N ALA A 52 9.61 9.09 -6.38
CA ALA A 52 9.82 7.84 -5.67
C ALA A 52 8.52 7.04 -5.57
N ARG A 53 8.62 5.73 -5.83
CA ARG A 53 7.48 4.82 -5.66
C ARG A 53 7.19 4.63 -4.17
N GLN A 54 5.91 4.66 -3.81
CA GLN A 54 5.43 4.45 -2.45
C GLN A 54 4.49 3.25 -2.41
N LEU A 55 4.57 2.49 -1.32
CA LEU A 55 3.65 1.39 -1.02
C LEU A 55 2.88 1.74 0.25
N LEU A 56 1.58 1.96 0.13
CA LEU A 56 0.65 2.09 1.24
C LEU A 56 0.29 0.69 1.76
N LEU A 57 0.66 0.40 3.01
CA LEU A 57 0.27 -0.82 3.70
C LEU A 57 -0.90 -0.54 4.66
N VAL A 58 -2.04 -1.17 4.41
CA VAL A 58 -3.20 -1.15 5.30
C VAL A 58 -3.32 -2.51 5.99
N HIS A 59 -3.04 -2.55 7.29
CA HIS A 59 -2.93 -3.84 8.01
C HIS A 59 -4.23 -4.33 8.67
N ASP A 60 -5.21 -3.46 8.88
CA ASP A 60 -6.38 -3.73 9.73
C ASP A 60 -7.62 -3.02 9.17
N PHE A 61 -7.86 -3.17 7.87
CA PHE A 61 -9.09 -2.65 7.27
C PHE A 61 -10.26 -3.56 7.67
N PRO A 62 -11.41 -3.01 8.11
CA PRO A 62 -11.85 -1.61 8.02
C PRO A 62 -11.61 -0.73 9.26
N HIS A 63 -10.91 -1.21 10.28
CA HIS A 63 -10.75 -0.47 11.53
C HIS A 63 -10.07 0.89 11.35
N GLY A 64 -10.71 1.94 11.85
CA GLY A 64 -10.22 3.32 11.72
C GLY A 64 -10.51 3.99 10.38
N PHE A 65 -11.36 3.40 9.53
CA PHE A 65 -11.83 4.06 8.30
C PHE A 65 -13.22 4.65 8.50
N ASP A 66 -13.36 5.95 8.24
CA ASP A 66 -14.67 6.57 8.00
C ASP A 66 -15.01 6.52 6.51
N ASP A 67 -16.23 6.91 6.13
CA ASP A 67 -16.68 6.89 4.73
C ASP A 67 -15.75 7.69 3.81
N ARG A 68 -15.22 8.82 4.30
CA ARG A 68 -14.31 9.68 3.54
C ARG A 68 -12.95 9.01 3.33
N ALA A 69 -12.42 8.33 4.34
CA ALA A 69 -11.21 7.52 4.25
C ALA A 69 -11.40 6.37 3.26
N VAL A 70 -12.57 5.71 3.25
CA VAL A 70 -12.88 4.67 2.26
C VAL A 70 -12.90 5.24 0.84
N THR A 71 -13.55 6.40 0.61
CA THR A 71 -13.53 7.06 -0.70
C THR A 71 -12.11 7.41 -1.15
N ARG A 72 -11.26 7.94 -0.26
CA ARG A 72 -9.85 8.22 -0.59
C ARG A 72 -9.05 6.96 -0.87
N LEU A 73 -9.25 5.89 -0.11
CA LEU A 73 -8.58 4.61 -0.33
C LEU A 73 -8.91 4.06 -1.72
N ARG A 74 -10.18 4.15 -2.13
CA ARG A 74 -10.62 3.76 -3.48
C ARG A 74 -9.94 4.59 -4.55
N TYR A 75 -9.95 5.91 -4.40
CA TYR A 75 -9.24 6.82 -5.30
C TYR A 75 -7.76 6.44 -5.44
N LEU A 76 -7.06 6.20 -4.32
CA LEU A 76 -5.65 5.81 -4.34
C LEU A 76 -5.42 4.45 -5.00
N ALA A 77 -6.34 3.50 -4.85
CA ALA A 77 -6.24 2.20 -5.51
C ALA A 77 -6.37 2.30 -7.03
N ASP A 78 -7.26 3.17 -7.52
CA ASP A 78 -7.53 3.35 -8.94
C ASP A 78 -6.48 4.25 -9.62
N GLU A 79 -6.14 5.37 -9.00
CA GLU A 79 -5.36 6.46 -9.61
C GLU A 79 -3.87 6.42 -9.21
N GLY A 80 -3.57 5.94 -8.01
CA GLY A 80 -2.23 5.90 -7.44
C GLY A 80 -1.20 5.12 -8.28
N PRO A 81 -1.50 3.93 -8.83
CA PRO A 81 -0.52 3.12 -9.54
C PRO A 81 0.11 3.82 -10.75
N SER A 82 -0.65 4.69 -11.43
CA SER A 82 -0.18 5.46 -12.59
C SER A 82 0.97 6.42 -12.26
N VAL A 83 1.06 6.85 -11.00
CA VAL A 83 2.07 7.79 -10.47
C VAL A 83 2.90 7.19 -9.34
N GLY A 84 2.94 5.86 -9.25
CA GLY A 84 3.85 5.12 -8.36
C GLY A 84 3.39 5.00 -6.91
N VAL A 85 2.11 5.22 -6.60
CA VAL A 85 1.51 4.91 -5.29
C VAL A 85 0.76 3.58 -5.40
N HIS A 86 1.26 2.55 -4.71
CA HIS A 86 0.68 1.20 -4.73
C HIS A 86 0.01 0.88 -3.40
N LEU A 87 -0.99 0.00 -3.42
CA LEU A 87 -1.73 -0.43 -2.23
C LEU A 87 -1.49 -1.92 -1.96
N LEU A 88 -1.17 -2.24 -0.72
CA LEU A 88 -1.27 -3.59 -0.15
C LEU A 88 -2.15 -3.52 1.08
N MET A 89 -3.16 -4.39 1.16
CA MET A 89 -4.05 -4.43 2.31
C MET A 89 -4.27 -5.85 2.82
N VAL A 90 -4.38 -5.94 4.14
CA VAL A 90 -4.93 -7.11 4.85
C VAL A 90 -6.34 -6.72 5.25
N ALA A 91 -7.32 -7.48 4.75
CA ALA A 91 -8.74 -7.20 4.95
C ALA A 91 -9.56 -8.47 4.81
N ASP A 92 -10.63 -8.54 5.59
CA ASP A 92 -11.74 -9.46 5.36
C ASP A 92 -12.90 -8.70 4.72
N ARG A 93 -13.47 -9.24 3.64
CA ARG A 93 -14.65 -8.66 2.97
C ARG A 93 -15.87 -8.69 3.89
N ALA A 94 -15.99 -9.69 4.76
CA ALA A 94 -17.12 -9.80 5.70
C ALA A 94 -17.10 -8.68 6.74
N ASP A 95 -15.91 -8.35 7.26
CA ASP A 95 -15.72 -7.27 8.24
C ASP A 95 -16.05 -5.90 7.66
N ALA A 96 -15.84 -5.72 6.35
CA ALA A 96 -16.12 -4.48 5.64
C ALA A 96 -17.53 -4.39 5.04
N SER A 97 -18.43 -5.32 5.36
CA SER A 97 -19.79 -5.38 4.82
C SER A 97 -20.64 -4.13 5.10
N ALA A 98 -20.32 -3.38 6.16
CA ALA A 98 -21.00 -2.14 6.53
C ALA A 98 -20.92 -1.04 5.46
N TYR A 99 -19.85 -1.02 4.63
CA TYR A 99 -19.75 -0.09 3.50
C TYR A 99 -20.53 -0.58 2.26
N GLY A 100 -21.04 -1.81 2.30
CA GLY A 100 -21.86 -2.41 1.26
C GLY A 100 -21.21 -2.37 -0.14
N PRO A 101 -22.00 -2.11 -1.20
CA PRO A 101 -21.53 -2.19 -2.58
C PRO A 101 -20.52 -1.10 -2.96
N LEU A 102 -20.27 -0.14 -2.07
CA LEU A 102 -19.23 0.88 -2.25
C LEU A 102 -17.85 0.25 -2.47
N LEU A 103 -17.57 -0.90 -1.87
CA LEU A 103 -16.26 -1.55 -1.97
C LEU A 103 -16.14 -2.53 -3.14
N ASP A 104 -17.23 -2.85 -3.85
CA ASP A 104 -17.20 -3.81 -4.95
C ASP A 104 -16.13 -3.49 -6.02
N PRO A 105 -15.97 -2.22 -6.46
CA PRO A 105 -14.92 -1.89 -7.43
C PRO A 105 -13.52 -2.10 -6.88
N LEU A 106 -13.26 -1.70 -5.63
CA LEU A 106 -11.98 -1.90 -4.95
C LEU A 106 -11.63 -3.39 -4.88
N TRP A 107 -12.60 -4.21 -4.50
CA TRP A 107 -12.43 -5.66 -4.42
C TRP A 107 -12.13 -6.33 -5.74
N ARG A 108 -12.60 -5.76 -6.86
CA ARG A 108 -12.34 -6.26 -8.21
C ARG A 108 -11.01 -5.76 -8.78
N SER A 109 -10.51 -4.61 -8.35
CA SER A 109 -9.23 -4.05 -8.82
C SER A 109 -8.01 -4.65 -8.10
N LEU A 110 -8.20 -5.25 -6.93
CA LEU A 110 -7.13 -5.85 -6.15
C LEU A 110 -6.87 -7.32 -6.53
N LEU A 111 -5.59 -7.67 -6.68
CA LEU A 111 -5.15 -9.06 -6.70
C LEU A 111 -5.24 -9.64 -5.27
N ARG A 112 -6.00 -10.72 -5.09
CA ARG A 112 -6.11 -11.42 -3.81
C ARG A 112 -4.98 -12.44 -3.67
N LEU A 113 -4.17 -12.28 -2.63
CA LEU A 113 -3.18 -13.28 -2.20
C LEU A 113 -3.73 -14.00 -0.97
N THR A 114 -4.00 -15.30 -1.11
CA THR A 114 -4.54 -16.09 -0.01
C THR A 114 -3.44 -16.91 0.69
N PRO A 115 -3.35 -16.89 2.03
CA PRO A 115 -2.43 -17.73 2.78
C PRO A 115 -2.91 -19.19 2.87
N VAL A 116 -4.17 -19.46 2.50
CA VAL A 116 -4.78 -20.79 2.45
C VAL A 116 -5.19 -21.07 1.01
N ALA A 117 -5.13 -22.31 0.54
CA ALA A 117 -5.60 -22.64 -0.80
C ALA A 117 -7.06 -22.17 -0.99
N ASP A 118 -7.30 -21.39 -2.03
CA ASP A 118 -8.61 -20.82 -2.36
C ASP A 118 -8.78 -20.80 -3.88
N ASP A 119 -10.02 -20.76 -4.37
CA ASP A 119 -10.34 -20.81 -5.80
C ASP A 119 -10.02 -19.49 -6.55
N HIS A 120 -9.71 -18.43 -5.80
CA HIS A 120 -9.45 -17.09 -6.33
C HIS A 120 -8.04 -16.87 -6.89
N LEU A 121 -7.07 -17.71 -6.54
CA LEU A 121 -5.75 -17.74 -7.18
C LEU A 121 -5.57 -19.14 -7.75
N ALA A 122 -6.12 -19.38 -8.94
CA ALA A 122 -5.99 -20.66 -9.63
C ALA A 122 -4.89 -20.59 -10.69
N ASP A 123 -4.14 -21.68 -10.86
CA ASP A 123 -3.21 -21.78 -11.99
C ASP A 123 -4.00 -21.80 -13.32
N PRO A 124 -3.56 -21.07 -14.35
CA PRO A 124 -4.32 -20.96 -15.59
C PRO A 124 -4.25 -22.20 -16.49
N TRP A 125 -3.49 -23.24 -16.13
CA TRP A 125 -3.35 -24.47 -16.92
C TRP A 125 -4.22 -25.61 -16.43
N VAL A 126 -4.33 -25.80 -15.11
CA VAL A 126 -4.99 -26.95 -14.48
C VAL A 126 -6.07 -26.53 -13.47
N GLY A 127 -6.14 -25.25 -13.10
CA GLY A 127 -7.15 -24.72 -12.18
C GLY A 127 -6.91 -25.10 -10.71
N HIS A 128 -5.69 -25.47 -10.33
CA HIS A 128 -5.37 -25.76 -8.93
C HIS A 128 -5.38 -24.47 -8.10
N ALA A 129 -6.09 -24.52 -6.97
CA ALA A 129 -6.04 -23.51 -5.95
C ALA A 129 -4.61 -23.35 -5.41
N TRP A 130 -4.07 -22.13 -5.47
CA TRP A 130 -2.73 -21.81 -5.00
C TRP A 130 -2.82 -21.02 -3.70
N SER A 131 -1.91 -21.32 -2.79
CA SER A 131 -1.58 -20.49 -1.64
C SER A 131 -0.23 -19.82 -1.84
N TYR A 132 -0.06 -18.63 -1.27
CA TYR A 132 1.24 -17.99 -1.19
C TYR A 132 1.77 -18.09 0.24
N GLU A 133 2.84 -18.85 0.41
CA GLU A 133 3.61 -18.88 1.66
C GLU A 133 4.92 -18.10 1.45
N PRO A 134 5.03 -16.86 1.98
CA PRO A 134 6.26 -16.09 1.86
C PRO A 134 7.39 -16.78 2.63
N PRO A 135 8.62 -16.82 2.09
CA PRO A 135 9.76 -17.34 2.82
C PRO A 135 10.03 -16.48 4.06
N MET A 136 10.03 -17.10 5.23
CA MET A 136 10.28 -16.43 6.51
C MET A 136 11.71 -16.73 7.01
N PRO A 137 12.42 -15.74 7.57
CA PRO A 137 13.72 -15.99 8.19
C PRO A 137 13.55 -16.92 9.41
N PRO A 138 14.58 -17.71 9.78
CA PRO A 138 14.54 -18.55 10.96
C PRO A 138 14.15 -17.76 12.21
N ARG A 139 13.31 -18.34 13.08
CA ARG A 139 12.92 -17.69 14.34
C ARG A 139 14.15 -17.31 15.15
N GLY A 140 14.18 -16.10 15.70
CA GLY A 140 15.32 -15.56 16.43
C GLY A 140 16.48 -15.03 15.57
N SER A 141 16.44 -15.21 14.24
CA SER A 141 17.47 -14.70 13.35
C SER A 141 17.49 -13.17 13.28
N GLY A 142 18.70 -12.60 13.19
CA GLY A 142 18.93 -11.17 12.94
C GLY A 142 18.75 -10.73 11.48
N VAL A 143 18.55 -11.69 10.56
CA VAL A 143 18.52 -11.45 9.10
C VAL A 143 17.51 -10.37 8.71
N LEU A 144 16.29 -10.39 9.26
CA LEU A 144 15.28 -9.38 8.95
C LEU A 144 15.77 -7.96 9.29
N ARG A 145 16.35 -7.76 10.48
CA ARG A 145 16.89 -6.45 10.89
C ARG A 145 18.04 -6.01 9.99
N GLN A 146 18.93 -6.94 9.61
CA GLN A 146 20.04 -6.65 8.72
C GLN A 146 19.57 -6.21 7.33
N VAL A 147 18.63 -6.96 6.73
CA VAL A 147 18.06 -6.63 5.40
C VAL A 147 17.34 -5.28 5.45
N LEU A 148 16.51 -5.05 6.47
CA LEU A 148 15.83 -3.77 6.63
C LEU A 148 16.80 -2.60 6.83
N GLY A 149 17.91 -2.82 7.54
CA GLY A 149 18.98 -1.83 7.69
C GLY A 149 19.66 -1.47 6.36
N GLN A 150 19.92 -2.47 5.52
CA GLN A 150 20.47 -2.26 4.18
C GLN A 150 19.50 -1.51 3.27
N VAL A 151 18.20 -1.86 3.29
CA VAL A 151 17.14 -1.14 2.55
C VAL A 151 17.08 0.33 2.97
N ALA A 152 17.09 0.60 4.28
CA ALA A 152 17.08 1.96 4.79
C ALA A 152 18.34 2.76 4.42
N ALA A 153 19.51 2.12 4.40
CA ALA A 153 20.76 2.75 3.98
C ALA A 153 20.74 3.10 2.48
N ALA A 154 20.28 2.17 1.63
CA ALA A 154 20.14 2.39 0.19
C ALA A 154 19.19 3.56 -0.12
N ARG A 155 18.05 3.66 0.59
CA ARG A 155 17.09 4.77 0.44
C ARG A 155 17.72 6.13 0.80
N ARG A 156 18.61 6.18 1.78
CA ARG A 156 19.32 7.42 2.14
C ARG A 156 20.40 7.80 1.12
N GLY A 157 21.08 6.81 0.53
CA GLY A 157 22.14 7.03 -0.45
C GLY A 157 21.65 7.45 -1.84
N GLY A 158 20.40 7.14 -2.22
CA GLY A 158 19.80 7.54 -3.49
C GLY A 158 19.12 8.92 -3.52
N ARG A 159 19.32 9.74 -2.48
CA ARG A 159 18.74 11.10 -2.35
C ARG A 159 19.64 12.22 -2.88
N TYR A 160 20.57 11.92 -3.79
CA TYR A 160 21.47 12.87 -4.42
C TYR A 160 21.11 13.07 -5.89
#